data_AF-A0AAU9T8D3-F1
#
_entry.id   AF-A0AAU9T8D3-F1
#
_cell.length_a   1.000
_cell.length_b   1.000
_cell.length_c   1.000
_cell.angle_alpha   90.00
_cell.angle_beta   90.00
_cell.angle_gamma   90.00
#
_symmetry.space_group_name_H-M   'P 1'
#
loop_
_entity.id
_entity.type
_entity.pdbx_description
1 polymer ?
#
loop_
_entity_poly.entity_id
_entity_poly.type
_entity_poly.pdbx_seq_one_letter_code
_entity_poly.pdbx_strand_id
1 'polypeptide(L)'
;GLTVIDGSHLRDIDLSLPESAGNVIGAQLLEIAESRASSSLFGLSLPENLKSSALKRLDDVDSASFSSRELDRDQASSFLRDYITAIADQLKENPIVISILDGRTLRLFLEDEDDFAMLAENLFTDLDTEDKGKIQKSEIQNALVHMGVELGIPPFSGTCIY
;
A
#
# COMPACT_ATOMS: atom_id res chain seq x y z
N GLY A 1 -3.47 -10.65 -7.66
CA GLY A 1 -3.07 -10.33 -9.05
C GLY A 1 -1.98 -9.27 -9.03
N LEU A 2 -1.05 -9.29 -9.99
CA LEU A 2 -0.02 -8.26 -10.11
C LEU A 2 -0.63 -6.97 -10.68
N THR A 3 -0.36 -5.85 -10.02
CA THR A 3 -0.77 -4.51 -10.46
C THR A 3 0.48 -3.66 -10.62
N VAL A 4 0.58 -2.95 -11.73
CA VAL A 4 1.68 -2.02 -11.99
C VAL A 4 1.20 -0.61 -11.68
N ILE A 5 1.91 0.07 -10.79
CA ILE A 5 1.71 1.49 -10.50
C ILE A 5 2.72 2.26 -11.35
N ASP A 6 2.22 2.93 -12.39
CA ASP A 6 2.99 3.73 -13.35
C ASP A 6 2.78 5.25 -13.22
N GLY A 7 2.08 5.67 -12.16
CA GLY A 7 1.77 7.08 -11.90
C GLY A 7 0.60 7.65 -12.70
N SER A 8 -0.04 6.87 -13.59
CA SER A 8 -1.22 7.33 -14.34
C SER A 8 -2.37 7.73 -13.42
N HIS A 9 -2.65 6.92 -12.40
CA HIS A 9 -3.67 7.16 -11.39
C HIS A 9 -3.47 8.49 -10.63
N LEU A 10 -2.23 8.97 -10.50
CA LEU A 10 -1.94 10.21 -9.79
C LEU A 10 -2.32 11.47 -10.58
N ARG A 11 -2.49 11.37 -11.91
CA ARG A 11 -2.75 12.55 -12.76
C ARG A 11 -4.19 13.02 -12.73
N ASP A 12 -5.12 12.13 -12.37
CA ASP A 12 -6.56 12.40 -12.35
C ASP A 12 -7.11 12.68 -10.93
N ILE A 13 -6.22 12.85 -9.94
CA ILE A 13 -6.61 13.10 -8.54
C ILE A 13 -7.25 14.49 -8.40
N ASP A 14 -8.30 14.57 -7.57
CA ASP A 14 -8.79 15.87 -7.10
C ASP A 14 -7.80 16.55 -6.14
N LEU A 15 -7.23 17.63 -6.63
CA LEU A 15 -6.23 18.45 -5.95
C LEU A 15 -6.85 19.67 -5.24
N SER A 16 -8.17 19.68 -5.06
CA SER A 16 -8.88 20.76 -4.35
C SER A 16 -8.40 20.91 -2.90
N LEU A 17 -8.00 22.10 -2.48
CA LEU A 17 -7.61 22.36 -1.08
C LEU A 17 -8.85 22.60 -0.21
N PRO A 18 -8.91 22.10 1.04
CA PRO A 18 -10.05 22.34 1.93
C PRO A 18 -10.32 23.84 2.08
N GLU A 19 -11.61 24.21 2.17
CA GLU A 19 -12.05 25.62 2.14
C GLU A 19 -11.70 26.42 3.42
N SER A 20 -11.09 25.80 4.43
CA SER A 20 -10.75 26.48 5.69
C SER A 20 -9.32 27.06 5.71
N ALA A 21 -9.28 28.39 5.68
CA ALA A 21 -8.36 29.29 6.38
C ALA A 21 -6.90 29.49 5.89
N GLY A 22 -6.64 30.70 5.36
CA GLY A 22 -5.33 31.39 5.47
C GLY A 22 -4.13 30.75 4.76
N ASN A 23 -2.94 31.17 5.19
CA ASN A 23 -1.68 30.59 4.77
C ASN A 23 -1.60 29.13 5.26
N VAL A 24 -1.18 28.21 4.40
CA VAL A 24 -0.99 26.80 4.73
C VAL A 24 0.49 26.56 4.97
N ILE A 25 0.80 25.78 6.00
CA ILE A 25 2.18 25.39 6.32
C ILE A 25 2.61 24.24 5.40
N GLY A 26 3.83 24.29 4.88
CA GLY A 26 4.37 23.28 3.96
C GLY A 26 4.26 21.85 4.47
N ALA A 27 4.42 21.61 5.78
CA ALA A 27 4.22 20.29 6.39
C ALA A 27 2.79 19.75 6.22
N GLN A 28 1.77 20.60 6.41
CA GLN A 28 0.38 20.21 6.21
C GLN A 28 0.09 19.92 4.74
N LEU A 29 0.71 20.70 3.85
CA LEU A 29 0.55 20.52 2.41
C LEU A 29 1.17 19.20 1.93
N LEU A 30 2.35 18.84 2.46
CA LEU A 30 2.98 17.55 2.22
C LEU A 30 2.12 16.40 2.73
N GLU A 31 1.60 16.50 3.95
CA GLU A 31 0.71 15.47 4.52
C GLU A 31 -0.55 15.26 3.67
N ILE A 32 -1.18 16.34 3.20
CA ILE A 32 -2.34 16.26 2.30
C ILE A 32 -1.95 15.62 0.97
N ALA A 33 -0.83 16.01 0.37
CA ALA A 33 -0.37 15.45 -0.90
C ALA A 33 -0.05 13.96 -0.78
N GLU A 34 0.68 13.57 0.28
CA GLU A 34 1.02 12.17 0.57
C GLU A 34 -0.22 11.34 0.85
N SER A 35 -1.18 11.87 1.60
CA SER A 35 -2.46 11.20 1.88
C SER A 35 -3.27 10.94 0.60
N ARG A 36 -3.33 11.92 -0.31
CA ARG A 36 -4.03 11.79 -1.60
C ARG A 36 -3.34 10.84 -2.55
N ALA A 37 -2.03 10.96 -2.67
CA ALA A 37 -1.23 10.03 -3.45
C ALA A 37 -1.38 8.61 -2.92
N SER A 38 -1.28 8.41 -1.60
CA SER A 38 -1.49 7.12 -0.95
C SER A 38 -2.88 6.55 -1.27
N SER A 39 -3.93 7.35 -1.11
CA SER A 39 -5.31 6.95 -1.40
C SER A 39 -5.50 6.52 -2.85
N SER A 40 -4.89 7.26 -3.79
CA SER A 40 -4.90 6.91 -5.22
C SER A 40 -4.06 5.69 -5.56
N LEU A 41 -3.09 5.34 -4.73
CA LEU A 41 -2.19 4.19 -4.88
C LEU A 41 -2.59 3.05 -3.95
N PHE A 42 -3.90 2.74 -3.85
CA PHE A 42 -4.44 1.63 -3.07
C PHE A 42 -4.16 1.70 -1.56
N GLY A 43 -3.98 2.91 -1.01
CA GLY A 43 -3.67 3.13 0.40
C GLY A 43 -2.22 2.81 0.77
N LEU A 44 -1.33 2.64 -0.21
CA LEU A 44 0.08 2.36 0.05
C LEU A 44 0.80 3.61 0.55
N SER A 45 1.63 3.45 1.58
CA SER A 45 2.55 4.52 1.97
C SER A 45 3.59 4.71 0.87
N LEU A 46 3.82 5.96 0.47
CA LEU A 46 4.84 6.28 -0.51
C LEU A 46 6.23 5.96 0.06
N PRO A 47 7.10 5.25 -0.68
CA PRO A 47 8.46 5.04 -0.22
C PRO A 47 9.26 6.35 -0.19
N GLU A 48 10.14 6.50 0.80
CA GLU A 48 10.86 7.74 1.12
C GLU A 48 11.74 8.27 -0.03
N ASN A 49 12.23 7.36 -0.88
CA ASN A 49 12.97 7.71 -2.08
C ASN A 49 12.10 8.48 -3.09
N LEU A 50 10.81 8.13 -3.24
CA LEU A 50 9.88 8.86 -4.10
C LEU A 50 9.57 10.24 -3.52
N LYS A 51 9.25 10.30 -2.22
CA LYS A 51 8.95 11.57 -1.54
C LYS A 51 10.10 12.55 -1.66
N SER A 52 11.32 12.09 -1.36
CA SER A 52 12.53 12.90 -1.42
C SER A 52 12.86 13.37 -2.83
N SER A 53 12.67 12.50 -3.82
CA SER A 53 12.98 12.83 -5.22
C SER A 53 11.96 13.79 -5.82
N ALA A 54 10.67 13.60 -5.51
CA ALA A 54 9.61 14.52 -5.92
C ALA A 54 9.82 15.91 -5.31
N LEU A 55 10.18 15.98 -4.03
CA LEU A 55 10.42 17.25 -3.35
C LEU A 55 11.64 18.01 -3.91
N LYS A 56 12.75 17.29 -4.16
CA LYS A 56 13.96 17.86 -4.76
C LYS A 56 13.71 18.47 -6.14
N ARG A 57 12.77 17.91 -6.92
CA ARG A 57 12.43 18.44 -8.25
C ARG A 57 11.69 19.78 -8.22
N LEU A 58 11.10 20.18 -7.08
CA LEU A 58 10.20 21.31 -7.00
C LEU A 58 10.82 22.59 -6.45
N ASP A 59 11.59 22.47 -5.37
CA ASP A 59 12.04 23.66 -4.63
C ASP A 59 13.57 23.74 -4.53
N ASP A 60 14.33 22.72 -4.96
CA ASP A 60 15.81 22.66 -4.81
C ASP A 60 16.30 22.87 -3.34
N VAL A 61 15.38 22.81 -2.37
CA VAL A 61 15.58 23.02 -0.93
C VAL A 61 15.27 21.73 -0.16
N ASP A 62 15.92 21.55 1.00
CA ASP A 62 15.70 20.42 1.89
C ASP A 62 14.28 20.38 2.51
N SER A 63 13.77 19.17 2.75
CA SER A 63 12.41 18.91 3.27
C SER A 63 12.11 19.63 4.58
N ALA A 64 13.13 19.73 5.44
CA ALA A 64 13.05 20.42 6.72
C ALA A 64 12.76 21.92 6.57
N SER A 65 13.31 22.57 5.54
CA SER A 65 13.12 24.00 5.31
C SER A 65 11.75 24.30 4.68
N PHE A 66 11.26 23.41 3.82
CA PHE A 66 9.94 23.57 3.21
C PHE A 66 8.81 23.36 4.22
N SER A 67 8.98 22.39 5.12
CA SER A 67 7.96 22.01 6.10
C SER A 67 7.51 23.16 7.01
N SER A 68 8.38 24.13 7.30
CA SER A 68 8.05 25.29 8.16
C SER A 68 7.63 26.54 7.38
N ARG A 69 7.55 26.48 6.05
CA ARG A 69 7.21 27.62 5.19
C ARG A 69 5.70 27.85 5.18
N GLU A 70 5.27 29.09 5.27
CA GLU A 70 3.88 29.49 5.01
C GLU A 70 3.70 29.81 3.53
N LEU A 71 2.68 29.21 2.93
CA LEU A 71 2.32 29.35 1.52
C LEU A 71 0.90 29.90 1.43
N ASP A 72 0.68 30.82 0.49
CA ASP A 72 -0.68 31.25 0.16
C ASP A 72 -1.43 30.12 -0.60
N ARG A 73 -2.73 30.32 -0.83
CA ARG A 73 -3.58 29.30 -1.47
C ARG A 73 -3.13 28.96 -2.90
N ASP A 74 -2.65 29.94 -3.64
CA ASP A 74 -2.25 29.76 -5.04
C ASP A 74 -0.91 29.00 -5.10
N GLN A 75 0.04 29.36 -4.25
CA GLN A 75 1.31 28.66 -4.07
C GLN A 75 1.09 27.24 -3.58
N ALA A 76 0.19 27.04 -2.62
CA ALA A 76 -0.14 25.71 -2.10
C ALA A 76 -0.79 24.83 -3.18
N SER A 77 -1.70 25.38 -3.98
CA SER A 77 -2.35 24.62 -5.06
C SER A 77 -1.39 24.27 -6.18
N SER A 78 -0.52 25.20 -6.60
CA SER A 78 0.53 24.93 -7.58
C SER A 78 1.47 23.86 -7.06
N PHE A 79 1.99 24.02 -5.84
CA PHE A 79 2.91 23.07 -5.24
C PHE A 79 2.31 21.66 -5.15
N LEU A 80 1.06 21.53 -4.69
CA LEU A 80 0.40 20.24 -4.57
C LEU A 80 0.30 19.54 -5.95
N ARG A 81 -0.06 20.29 -6.99
CA ARG A 81 -0.10 19.77 -8.37
C ARG A 81 1.28 19.38 -8.88
N ASP A 82 2.27 20.22 -8.65
CA ASP A 82 3.62 20.00 -9.13
C ASP A 82 4.26 18.80 -8.40
N TYR A 83 3.99 18.64 -7.11
CA TYR A 83 4.45 17.51 -6.29
C TYR A 83 3.84 16.19 -6.72
N ILE A 84 2.52 16.13 -6.90
CA ILE A 84 1.85 14.92 -7.40
C ILE A 84 2.31 14.60 -8.83
N THR A 85 2.54 15.62 -9.65
CA THR A 85 3.13 15.47 -10.99
C THR A 85 4.54 14.89 -10.94
N ALA A 86 5.39 15.37 -10.04
CA ALA A 86 6.75 14.87 -9.88
C ALA A 86 6.78 13.40 -9.43
N ILE A 87 5.88 13.01 -8.52
CA ILE A 87 5.70 11.59 -8.13
C ILE A 87 5.23 10.77 -9.33
N ALA A 88 4.24 11.26 -10.09
CA ALA A 88 3.71 10.56 -11.26
C ALA A 88 4.80 10.34 -12.33
N ASP A 89 5.62 11.35 -12.60
CA ASP A 89 6.72 11.25 -13.55
C ASP A 89 7.80 10.27 -13.07
N GLN A 90 8.08 10.24 -11.78
CA GLN A 90 9.04 9.29 -11.22
C GLN A 90 8.52 7.85 -11.26
N LEU A 91 7.24 7.62 -10.99
CA LEU A 91 6.61 6.31 -11.13
C LEU A 91 6.52 5.86 -12.59
N LYS A 92 6.43 6.81 -13.53
CA LYS A 92 6.51 6.51 -14.96
C LYS A 92 7.90 6.03 -15.37
N GLU A 93 8.96 6.65 -14.84
CA GLU A 93 10.35 6.24 -15.09
C GLU A 93 10.71 4.93 -14.36
N ASN A 94 10.22 4.76 -13.13
CA ASN A 94 10.47 3.60 -12.28
C ASN A 94 9.14 3.09 -11.69
N PRO A 95 8.38 2.28 -12.44
CA PRO A 95 7.09 1.77 -11.98
C PRO A 95 7.27 0.79 -10.83
N ILE A 96 6.32 0.82 -9.90
CA ILE A 96 6.29 -0.10 -8.76
C ILE A 96 5.32 -1.24 -9.09
N VAL A 97 5.79 -2.48 -8.98
CA VAL A 97 4.96 -3.66 -9.13
C VAL A 97 4.50 -4.10 -7.75
N ILE A 98 3.19 -4.16 -7.55
CA ILE A 98 2.58 -4.63 -6.31
C ILE A 98 1.74 -5.88 -6.56
N SER A 99 1.67 -6.76 -5.56
CA SER A 99 0.73 -7.89 -5.57
C SER A 99 -0.41 -7.58 -4.62
N ILE A 100 -1.63 -7.46 -5.16
CA ILE A 100 -2.84 -7.29 -4.35
C ILE A 100 -3.52 -8.64 -4.23
N LEU A 101 -3.69 -9.09 -2.98
CA LEU A 101 -4.51 -10.26 -2.64
C LEU A 101 -5.87 -9.79 -2.12
N ASP A 102 -6.87 -9.78 -3.01
CA ASP A 102 -8.23 -9.30 -2.74
C ASP A 102 -9.22 -10.44 -2.38
N GLY A 103 -8.68 -11.62 -2.07
CA GLY A 103 -9.47 -12.81 -1.73
C GLY A 103 -10.06 -13.55 -2.92
N ARG A 104 -10.05 -13.01 -4.15
CA ARG A 104 -10.54 -13.75 -5.34
C ARG A 104 -9.68 -14.98 -5.63
N THR A 105 -8.38 -14.85 -5.46
CA THR A 105 -7.45 -15.98 -5.56
C THR A 105 -7.72 -17.02 -4.48
N LEU A 106 -7.99 -16.61 -3.23
CA LEU A 106 -8.35 -17.54 -2.16
C LEU A 106 -9.65 -18.27 -2.47
N ARG A 107 -10.62 -17.56 -3.04
CA ARG A 107 -11.89 -18.17 -3.44
C ARG A 107 -11.68 -19.28 -4.48
N LEU A 108 -10.79 -19.11 -5.46
CA LEU A 108 -10.49 -20.18 -6.42
C LEU A 108 -9.99 -21.48 -5.76
N PHE A 109 -9.23 -21.37 -4.67
CA PHE A 109 -8.73 -22.52 -3.92
C PHE A 109 -9.75 -23.12 -2.93
N LEU A 110 -10.80 -22.38 -2.58
CA LEU A 110 -11.81 -22.77 -1.59
C LEU A 110 -13.18 -23.06 -2.20
N GLU A 111 -13.37 -22.77 -3.49
CA GLU A 111 -14.67 -22.89 -4.18
C GLU A 111 -14.93 -24.32 -4.66
N ASP A 112 -13.88 -25.11 -4.89
CA ASP A 112 -14.01 -26.55 -5.15
C ASP A 112 -14.06 -27.31 -3.82
N GLU A 113 -15.22 -27.86 -3.50
CA GLU A 113 -15.48 -28.56 -2.24
C GLU A 113 -14.63 -29.83 -2.09
N ASP A 114 -14.39 -30.56 -3.19
CA ASP A 114 -13.64 -31.82 -3.16
C ASP A 114 -12.15 -31.54 -2.93
N ASP A 115 -11.58 -30.55 -3.64
CA ASP A 115 -10.20 -30.12 -3.43
C ASP A 115 -9.99 -29.53 -2.03
N PHE A 116 -10.94 -28.71 -1.56
CA PHE A 116 -10.88 -28.16 -0.22
C PHE A 116 -10.97 -29.24 0.86
N ALA A 117 -11.86 -30.22 0.70
CA ALA A 117 -11.99 -31.34 1.63
C ALA A 117 -10.69 -32.15 1.71
N MET A 118 -10.07 -32.45 0.56
CA MET A 118 -8.78 -33.14 0.51
C MET A 118 -7.66 -32.33 1.20
N LEU A 119 -7.61 -31.01 0.99
CA LEU A 119 -6.64 -30.14 1.68
C LEU A 119 -6.88 -30.11 3.20
N ALA A 120 -8.14 -30.02 3.63
CA ALA A 120 -8.50 -29.99 5.03
C ALA A 120 -8.22 -31.33 5.74
N GLU A 121 -8.47 -32.45 5.07
CA GLU A 121 -8.17 -33.80 5.59
C GLU A 121 -6.67 -33.99 5.78
N ASN A 122 -5.86 -33.70 4.75
CA ASN A 122 -4.40 -33.79 4.84
C ASN A 122 -3.86 -32.90 5.96
N LEU A 123 -4.33 -31.65 6.04
CA LEU A 123 -3.93 -30.72 7.09
C LEU A 123 -4.31 -31.22 8.49
N PHE A 124 -5.49 -31.82 8.62
CA PHE A 124 -5.95 -32.38 9.88
C PHE A 124 -5.08 -33.55 10.32
N THR A 125 -4.75 -34.47 9.40
CA THR A 125 -3.86 -35.60 9.68
C THR A 125 -2.46 -35.15 10.09
N ASP A 126 -1.91 -34.12 9.43
CA ASP A 126 -0.59 -33.58 9.76
C ASP A 126 -0.55 -32.91 11.15
N LEU A 127 -1.66 -32.29 11.56
CA LEU A 127 -1.78 -31.62 12.86
C LEU A 127 -2.14 -32.59 14.00
N ASP A 128 -3.00 -33.57 13.76
CA ASP A 128 -3.43 -34.56 14.75
C ASP A 128 -2.45 -35.75 14.84
N THR A 129 -1.17 -35.43 15.07
CA THR A 129 -0.08 -36.42 15.15
C THR A 129 -0.27 -37.50 16.23
N GLU A 130 -1.13 -37.22 17.22
CA GLU A 130 -1.46 -38.14 18.32
C GLU A 130 -2.80 -38.87 18.13
N ASP A 131 -3.45 -38.72 16.98
CA ASP A 131 -4.72 -39.37 16.61
C ASP A 131 -5.82 -39.23 17.68
N LYS A 132 -5.97 -38.00 18.20
CA LYS A 132 -6.94 -37.66 19.25
C LYS A 132 -8.31 -37.32 18.67
N GLY A 133 -8.41 -37.14 17.35
CA GLY A 133 -9.55 -36.64 16.62
C GLY A 133 -9.86 -35.18 16.93
N LYS A 134 -8.91 -34.41 17.49
CA LYS A 134 -9.11 -33.02 17.92
C LYS A 134 -7.82 -32.22 17.83
N ILE A 135 -7.92 -31.00 17.28
CA ILE A 135 -6.82 -30.06 17.14
C ILE A 135 -7.19 -28.75 17.85
N GLN A 136 -6.21 -28.11 18.50
CA GLN A 136 -6.43 -26.82 19.13
C GLN A 136 -6.52 -25.71 18.10
N LYS A 137 -7.32 -24.67 18.39
CA LYS A 137 -7.49 -23.51 17.51
C LYS A 137 -6.15 -22.84 17.13
N SER A 138 -5.20 -22.79 18.06
CA SER A 138 -3.86 -22.21 17.82
C SER A 138 -3.05 -23.01 16.80
N GLU A 139 -3.18 -24.33 16.80
CA GLU A 139 -2.46 -25.22 15.87
C GLU A 139 -3.00 -25.01 14.45
N ILE A 140 -4.33 -24.95 14.29
CA ILE A 140 -4.99 -24.63 13.02
C ILE A 140 -4.56 -23.25 12.53
N GLN A 141 -4.55 -22.24 13.41
CA GLN A 141 -4.15 -20.89 13.03
C GLN A 141 -2.70 -20.83 12.54
N ASN A 142 -1.77 -21.50 13.24
CA ASN A 142 -0.37 -21.55 12.84
C ASN A 142 -0.18 -22.28 11.50
N ALA A 143 -0.84 -23.42 11.32
CA ALA A 143 -0.84 -24.16 10.06
C ALA A 143 -1.33 -23.30 8.88
N LEU A 144 -2.45 -22.59 9.06
CA LEU A 144 -2.98 -21.70 8.03
C LEU A 144 -2.03 -20.55 7.69
N VAL A 145 -1.31 -20.00 8.68
CA VAL A 145 -0.29 -18.99 8.44
C VAL A 145 0.86 -19.55 7.61
N HIS A 146 1.34 -20.77 7.94
CA HIS A 146 2.41 -21.43 7.20
C HIS A 146 2.01 -21.77 5.76
N MET A 147 0.87 -22.44 5.57
CA MET A 147 0.33 -22.72 4.24
C MET A 147 0.07 -21.45 3.44
N GLY A 148 -0.41 -20.39 4.11
CA GLY A 148 -0.64 -19.12 3.45
C GLY A 148 0.63 -18.56 2.82
N VAL A 149 1.75 -18.59 3.53
CA VAL A 149 3.04 -18.13 2.98
C VAL A 149 3.45 -18.95 1.75
N GLU A 150 3.28 -20.28 1.79
CA GLU A 150 3.57 -21.17 0.64
C GLU A 150 2.68 -20.86 -0.57
N LEU A 151 1.43 -20.46 -0.32
CA LEU A 151 0.46 -20.06 -1.34
C LEU A 151 0.61 -18.59 -1.79
N GLY A 152 1.64 -17.87 -1.31
CA GLY A 152 1.89 -16.47 -1.65
C GLY A 152 0.94 -15.48 -0.95
N ILE A 153 0.26 -15.90 0.12
CA ILE A 153 -0.51 -15.04 1.01
C ILE A 153 0.48 -14.27 1.90
N PRO A 154 0.42 -12.92 1.91
CA PRO A 154 1.26 -12.14 2.79
C PRO A 154 0.92 -12.39 4.27
N PRO A 155 1.93 -12.45 5.16
CA PRO A 155 1.70 -12.71 6.58
C PRO A 155 0.91 -11.58 7.26
N PHE A 156 0.08 -11.92 8.25
CA PHE A 156 -0.83 -10.99 8.94
C PHE A 156 -0.12 -9.81 9.65
N SER A 157 1.17 -9.93 9.98
CA SER A 157 1.92 -8.90 10.71
C SER A 157 3.31 -8.62 10.15
N GLY A 158 3.56 -8.93 8.88
CA GLY A 158 4.82 -8.57 8.22
C GLY A 158 4.68 -7.27 7.46
N THR A 159 5.38 -6.22 7.90
CA THR A 159 5.84 -5.19 6.96
C THR A 159 6.55 -5.92 5.82
N CYS A 160 6.06 -5.81 4.59
CA CYS A 160 6.80 -6.26 3.41
C CYS A 160 8.09 -5.46 3.36
N ILE A 161 9.17 -6.04 3.89
CA ILE A 161 10.53 -5.55 3.72
C ILE A 161 11.00 -6.03 2.34
N TYR A 162 11.26 -5.04 1.48
CA TYR A 162 11.92 -5.20 0.17
C TYR A 162 13.38 -5.58 0.33
#